data_AF-A0A9P0EJR2-F1
#
_entry.id   AF-A0A9P0EJR2-F1
#
_cell.length_a   1.000
_cell.length_b   1.000
_cell.length_c   1.000
_cell.angle_alpha   90.00
_cell.angle_beta   90.00
_cell.angle_gamma   90.00
#
_symmetry.space_group_name_H-M   'P 1'
#
loop_
_entity.id
_entity.type
_entity.pdbx_description
1 polymer ?
#
loop_
_entity_poly.entity_id
_entity_poly.type
_entity_poly.pdbx_seq_one_letter_code
_entity_poly.pdbx_strand_id
1 'polypeptide(L)'
;MGVSSVNPEAIHRSPQGEPWCAAWRYFRLPVRLDNSKTLWIAPESDHLFLPKFGVKTGVFVNFINDLKANDPNRVGLLHIAFDSLCAKTLTFLKALAPDHDIPRDAQDTFKACVARLQSVWFVHLLSRDSRISHGLLTSTRNRSIMGYNRSIPIFPHAVEFELLGSDPRPIESSLEGQTVWQDPKTAVQAWVKLERKLGFPNKKRKGSKGPSREISHLLAMAARNGYTRRAPFEVNSEQTMDDCLQLELDTLKSYFIDGVGSLWPHLYHQEVEEGKEYLLSAAGFWVFPLGTFKTVDKSLETAVYKDFSGLQPGIGLFKL
;
A
#
# COMPACT_ATOMS: atom_id res chain seq x y z
N MET A 1 -2.91 -38.27 52.96
CA MET A 1 -2.77 -36.86 53.39
C MET A 1 -1.46 -36.34 52.84
N GLY A 2 -1.46 -35.18 52.20
CA GLY A 2 -0.25 -34.52 51.68
C GLY A 2 -0.37 -34.11 50.21
N VAL A 3 -1.25 -33.15 49.92
CA VAL A 3 -1.30 -32.42 48.65
C VAL A 3 -0.16 -31.39 48.69
N SER A 4 0.73 -31.41 47.70
CA SER A 4 1.66 -30.29 47.45
C SER A 4 1.23 -29.61 46.15
N SER A 5 0.73 -28.39 46.32
CA SER A 5 0.29 -27.46 45.29
C SER A 5 1.48 -26.89 44.53
N VAL A 6 1.52 -27.06 43.22
CA VAL A 6 2.43 -26.30 42.34
C VAL A 6 1.74 -25.01 41.93
N ASN A 7 2.40 -23.91 42.26
CA ASN A 7 1.97 -22.52 42.09
C ASN A 7 2.03 -22.11 40.59
N PRO A 8 0.95 -21.61 39.97
CA PRO A 8 0.93 -21.24 38.56
C PRO A 8 1.18 -19.75 38.38
N GLU A 9 2.35 -19.23 38.77
CA GLU A 9 2.73 -17.85 38.46
C GLU A 9 4.24 -17.64 38.65
N ALA A 10 5.00 -17.90 37.58
CA ALA A 10 6.37 -17.40 37.42
C ALA A 10 6.82 -17.53 35.95
N ILE A 11 6.22 -16.75 35.05
CA ILE A 11 6.83 -16.50 33.74
C ILE A 11 6.76 -15.00 33.46
N HIS A 12 7.83 -14.30 33.86
CA HIS A 12 8.15 -12.97 33.35
C HIS A 12 9.59 -12.99 32.83
N ARG A 13 9.72 -12.96 31.49
CA ARG A 13 10.74 -12.30 30.62
C ARG A 13 12.22 -12.64 30.89
N SER A 14 13.07 -13.09 29.97
CA SER A 14 13.48 -12.72 28.58
C SER A 14 14.91 -13.34 28.41
N PRO A 15 15.70 -13.34 27.30
CA PRO A 15 15.56 -12.78 25.94
C PRO A 15 16.01 -13.78 24.81
N GLN A 16 15.90 -13.32 23.55
CA GLN A 16 16.61 -13.83 22.36
C GLN A 16 16.23 -15.22 21.79
N GLY A 17 15.79 -15.19 20.52
CA GLY A 17 15.86 -16.32 19.59
C GLY A 17 14.62 -17.21 19.57
N GLU A 18 13.52 -16.76 18.96
CA GLU A 18 12.41 -17.67 18.66
C GLU A 18 12.68 -18.45 17.35
N PRO A 19 12.80 -19.79 17.40
CA PRO A 19 12.86 -20.65 16.21
C PRO A 19 11.51 -20.74 15.47
N TRP A 20 10.45 -20.14 15.99
CA TRP A 20 9.09 -20.20 15.44
C TRP A 20 8.93 -19.44 14.12
N CYS A 21 9.70 -18.38 13.88
CA CYS A 21 9.68 -17.64 12.61
C CYS A 21 10.17 -18.49 11.42
N ALA A 22 10.94 -19.56 11.66
CA ALA A 22 11.39 -20.46 10.59
C ALA A 22 10.30 -21.42 10.12
N ALA A 23 9.35 -21.80 10.98
CA ALA A 23 8.31 -22.78 10.65
C ALA A 23 7.24 -22.22 9.68
N TRP A 24 6.90 -20.93 9.78
CA TRP A 24 5.95 -20.28 8.86
C TRP A 24 6.47 -20.17 7.42
N ARG A 25 7.80 -20.16 7.23
CA ARG A 25 8.42 -20.18 5.89
C ARG A 25 8.19 -21.49 5.13
N TYR A 26 7.77 -22.58 5.79
CA TYR A 26 7.57 -23.89 5.17
C TYR A 26 6.17 -24.12 4.56
N PHE A 27 5.20 -23.23 4.78
CA PHE A 27 3.83 -23.39 4.27
C PHE A 27 3.45 -22.34 3.22
N ARG A 28 4.37 -22.04 2.29
CA ARG A 28 4.00 -21.28 1.09
C ARG A 28 3.50 -22.24 0.01
N LEU A 29 2.36 -21.90 -0.59
CA LEU A 29 1.77 -22.61 -1.70
C LEU A 29 2.53 -22.31 -2.99
N PRO A 30 3.01 -23.33 -3.71
CA PRO A 30 3.58 -23.14 -5.04
C PRO A 30 2.46 -22.95 -6.06
N VAL A 31 2.32 -21.74 -6.59
CA VAL A 31 1.49 -21.46 -7.76
C VAL A 31 2.37 -21.44 -8.99
N ARG A 32 2.21 -22.43 -9.87
CA ARG A 32 2.93 -22.48 -11.14
C ARG A 32 2.36 -21.44 -12.11
N LEU A 33 3.25 -20.66 -12.70
CA LEU A 33 2.94 -19.69 -13.75
C LEU A 33 3.31 -20.30 -15.12
N ASP A 34 2.67 -19.82 -16.18
CA ASP A 34 2.84 -20.33 -17.56
C ASP A 34 4.29 -20.30 -18.07
N ASN A 35 5.16 -19.47 -17.45
CA ASN A 35 6.58 -19.34 -17.78
C ASN A 35 7.50 -20.25 -16.95
N SER A 36 6.97 -21.33 -16.36
CA SER A 36 7.70 -22.26 -15.47
C SER A 36 8.22 -21.63 -14.17
N LYS A 37 7.83 -20.38 -13.85
CA LYS A 37 8.11 -19.79 -12.53
C LYS A 37 7.09 -20.29 -11.52
N THR A 38 7.53 -20.40 -10.27
CA THR A 38 6.66 -20.74 -9.15
C THR A 38 6.55 -19.52 -8.24
N LEU A 39 5.32 -19.04 -8.06
CA LEU A 39 4.99 -18.03 -7.07
C LEU A 39 4.69 -18.73 -5.75
N TRP A 40 5.36 -18.33 -4.67
CA TRP A 40 5.18 -18.91 -3.35
C TRP A 40 4.32 -17.97 -2.51
N ILE A 41 3.10 -18.39 -2.15
CA ILE A 41 2.13 -17.56 -1.40
C ILE A 41 1.78 -18.24 -0.08
N ALA A 42 1.83 -17.51 1.03
CA ALA A 42 1.18 -17.88 2.28
C ALA A 42 -0.19 -17.16 2.37
N PRO A 43 -1.33 -17.83 2.08
CA PRO A 43 -2.64 -17.16 1.95
C PRO A 43 -3.10 -16.41 3.22
N GLU A 44 -2.59 -16.84 4.37
CA GLU A 44 -2.94 -16.31 5.69
C GLU A 44 -2.19 -15.02 6.04
N SER A 45 -0.99 -14.79 5.48
CA SER A 45 -0.12 -13.66 5.85
C SER A 45 0.19 -12.71 4.70
N ASP A 46 0.28 -13.24 3.48
CA ASP A 46 0.74 -12.47 2.34
C ASP A 46 -0.37 -11.57 1.81
N HIS A 47 0.00 -10.33 1.48
CA HIS A 47 -0.90 -9.38 0.84
C HIS A 47 -0.80 -9.53 -0.67
N LEU A 48 -1.86 -10.04 -1.31
CA LEU A 48 -1.91 -10.12 -2.77
C LEU A 48 -2.16 -8.73 -3.34
N PHE A 49 -1.11 -8.08 -3.85
CA PHE A 49 -1.20 -6.80 -4.53
C PHE A 49 -1.57 -6.97 -6.01
N LEU A 50 -2.62 -6.27 -6.43
CA LEU A 50 -3.13 -6.29 -7.80
C LEU A 50 -2.85 -4.93 -8.48
N PRO A 51 -1.65 -4.73 -9.05
CA PRO A 51 -1.32 -3.51 -9.80
C PRO A 51 -2.15 -3.47 -11.08
N LYS A 52 -2.72 -2.29 -11.41
CA LYS A 52 -3.42 -1.95 -12.67
C LYS A 52 -3.97 -3.19 -13.41
N PHE A 53 -5.10 -3.70 -12.93
CA PHE A 53 -5.58 -5.04 -13.29
C PHE A 53 -6.09 -5.09 -14.75
N GLY A 54 -5.26 -5.64 -15.63
CA GLY A 54 -5.63 -5.98 -17.02
C GLY A 54 -6.03 -7.44 -17.22
N VAL A 55 -6.13 -8.21 -16.13
CA VAL A 55 -6.46 -9.64 -16.15
C VAL A 55 -7.97 -9.82 -16.24
N LYS A 56 -8.45 -10.84 -16.99
CA LYS A 56 -9.88 -11.11 -17.15
C LYS A 56 -10.55 -11.60 -15.85
N THR A 57 -11.86 -11.34 -15.63
CA THR A 57 -12.51 -11.54 -14.32
C THR A 57 -12.52 -13.01 -13.98
N GLY A 58 -12.82 -13.85 -14.98
CA GLY A 58 -12.77 -15.30 -14.84
C GLY A 58 -11.40 -15.83 -14.49
N VAL A 59 -10.33 -15.26 -15.05
CA VAL A 59 -8.95 -15.67 -14.73
C VAL A 59 -8.65 -15.40 -13.26
N PHE A 60 -9.04 -14.24 -12.73
CA PHE A 60 -8.83 -13.93 -11.32
C PHE A 60 -9.65 -14.83 -10.40
N VAL A 61 -10.92 -15.04 -10.73
CA VAL A 61 -11.82 -15.85 -9.91
C VAL A 61 -11.36 -17.31 -9.88
N ASN A 62 -10.95 -17.84 -11.04
CA ASN A 62 -10.36 -19.18 -11.12
C ASN A 62 -9.05 -19.25 -10.35
N PHE A 63 -8.18 -18.25 -10.44
CA PHE A 63 -6.97 -18.19 -9.62
C PHE A 63 -7.27 -18.25 -8.12
N ILE A 64 -8.25 -17.50 -7.62
CA ILE A 64 -8.66 -17.56 -6.21
C ILE A 64 -9.24 -18.93 -5.85
N ASN A 65 -10.00 -19.53 -6.76
CA ASN A 65 -10.53 -20.88 -6.59
C ASN A 65 -9.41 -21.93 -6.48
N ASP A 66 -8.44 -21.87 -7.40
CA ASP A 66 -7.30 -22.78 -7.44
C ASP A 66 -6.40 -22.58 -6.23
N LEU A 67 -6.15 -21.33 -5.83
CA LEU A 67 -5.40 -21.02 -4.61
C LEU A 67 -6.03 -21.68 -3.38
N LYS A 68 -7.36 -21.59 -3.24
CA LYS A 68 -8.08 -22.24 -2.13
C LYS A 68 -8.09 -23.76 -2.23
N ALA A 69 -8.21 -24.31 -3.44
CA ALA A 69 -8.20 -25.77 -3.66
C ALA A 69 -6.85 -26.40 -3.30
N ASN A 70 -5.76 -25.65 -3.51
CA ASN A 70 -4.40 -26.07 -3.18
C ASN A 70 -3.95 -25.67 -1.77
N ASP A 71 -4.76 -24.91 -1.02
CA ASP A 71 -4.47 -24.53 0.35
C ASP A 71 -4.75 -25.71 1.32
N PRO A 72 -3.72 -26.29 1.97
CA PRO A 72 -3.89 -27.41 2.89
C PRO A 72 -4.77 -27.04 4.09
N ASN A 73 -4.73 -25.77 4.53
CA ASN A 73 -5.54 -25.28 5.65
C ASN A 73 -6.93 -24.83 5.20
N ARG A 74 -7.17 -24.74 3.88
CA ARG A 74 -8.43 -24.27 3.27
C ARG A 74 -8.89 -22.92 3.82
N VAL A 75 -7.95 -22.07 4.24
CA VAL A 75 -8.21 -20.72 4.73
C VAL A 75 -8.52 -19.81 3.55
N GLY A 76 -7.74 -19.93 2.47
CA GLY A 76 -7.77 -19.04 1.33
C GLY A 76 -7.14 -17.69 1.65
N LEU A 77 -7.17 -16.79 0.68
CA LEU A 77 -6.56 -15.46 0.81
C LEU A 77 -7.27 -14.61 1.87
N LEU A 78 -6.51 -14.06 2.82
CA LEU A 78 -7.02 -13.17 3.87
C LEU A 78 -6.73 -11.68 3.63
N HIS A 79 -5.73 -11.37 2.82
CA HIS A 79 -5.23 -10.02 2.65
C HIS A 79 -5.10 -9.65 1.17
N ILE A 80 -5.75 -8.56 0.77
CA ILE A 80 -5.71 -8.10 -0.63
C ILE A 80 -5.37 -6.62 -0.69
N ALA A 81 -4.54 -6.27 -1.67
CA ALA A 81 -4.17 -4.90 -1.95
C ALA A 81 -4.48 -4.53 -3.40
N PHE A 82 -4.91 -3.30 -3.61
CA PHE A 82 -5.43 -2.79 -4.86
C PHE A 82 -4.77 -1.46 -5.19
N ASP A 83 -4.25 -1.29 -6.40
CA ASP A 83 -3.75 0.00 -6.87
C ASP A 83 -4.86 1.10 -6.82
N SER A 84 -4.54 2.38 -6.69
CA SER A 84 -5.55 3.44 -6.56
C SER A 84 -6.39 3.61 -7.83
N LEU A 85 -5.85 3.23 -8.99
CA LEU A 85 -6.58 3.10 -10.26
C LEU A 85 -7.60 1.94 -10.24
N CYS A 86 -7.64 1.15 -9.17
CA CYS A 86 -8.48 -0.03 -9.01
C CYS A 86 -9.98 0.30 -8.99
N ALA A 87 -10.41 1.57 -8.98
CA ALA A 87 -11.80 1.87 -9.35
C ALA A 87 -12.20 1.20 -10.68
N LYS A 88 -11.29 1.12 -11.66
CA LYS A 88 -11.48 0.37 -12.92
C LYS A 88 -11.42 -1.14 -12.72
N THR A 89 -10.42 -1.65 -12.00
CA THR A 89 -10.27 -3.08 -11.63
C THR A 89 -11.47 -3.64 -10.85
N LEU A 90 -11.97 -2.94 -9.83
CA LEU A 90 -13.16 -3.34 -9.07
C LEU A 90 -14.41 -3.21 -9.92
N THR A 91 -14.47 -2.23 -10.84
CA THR A 91 -15.53 -2.17 -11.85
C THR A 91 -15.50 -3.38 -12.76
N PHE A 92 -14.32 -3.91 -13.06
CA PHE A 92 -14.17 -5.12 -13.83
C PHE A 92 -14.64 -6.38 -13.08
N LEU A 93 -14.40 -6.46 -11.76
CA LEU A 93 -15.03 -7.49 -10.90
C LEU A 93 -16.56 -7.34 -10.79
N LYS A 94 -17.14 -6.17 -11.12
CA LYS A 94 -18.61 -6.02 -11.22
C LYS A 94 -19.21 -6.88 -12.34
N ALA A 95 -18.38 -7.40 -13.26
CA ALA A 95 -18.77 -8.30 -14.33
C ALA A 95 -18.88 -9.77 -13.89
N LEU A 96 -18.82 -10.07 -12.58
CA LEU A 96 -19.31 -11.32 -11.98
C LEU A 96 -20.84 -11.52 -12.17
N ALA A 97 -21.44 -10.90 -13.18
CA ALA A 97 -22.78 -11.21 -13.62
C ALA A 97 -22.80 -12.67 -14.12
N PRO A 98 -23.94 -13.36 -14.05
CA PRO A 98 -24.07 -14.77 -14.45
C PRO A 98 -23.85 -15.04 -15.96
N ASP A 99 -23.39 -14.06 -16.74
CA ASP A 99 -23.08 -14.23 -18.16
C ASP A 99 -21.74 -14.95 -18.34
N HIS A 100 -21.88 -16.28 -18.42
CA HIS A 100 -21.13 -17.25 -19.20
C HIS A 100 -19.60 -17.08 -19.28
N ASP A 101 -18.90 -17.83 -18.41
CA ASP A 101 -17.55 -18.44 -18.60
C ASP A 101 -16.88 -18.81 -17.26
N ILE A 102 -17.45 -18.39 -16.13
CA ILE A 102 -16.91 -18.69 -14.78
C ILE A 102 -17.75 -19.77 -14.10
N PRO A 103 -17.17 -20.93 -13.72
CA PRO A 103 -17.89 -21.97 -13.00
C PRO A 103 -18.53 -21.45 -11.70
N ARG A 104 -19.74 -21.93 -11.38
CA ARG A 104 -20.48 -21.50 -10.18
C ARG A 104 -19.68 -21.73 -8.90
N ASP A 105 -19.02 -22.87 -8.79
CA ASP A 105 -18.18 -23.20 -7.63
C ASP A 105 -17.03 -22.22 -7.44
N ALA A 106 -16.43 -21.73 -8.53
CA ALA A 106 -15.38 -20.71 -8.47
C ALA A 106 -15.93 -19.35 -8.01
N GLN A 107 -17.14 -18.99 -8.44
CA GLN A 107 -17.83 -17.77 -7.97
C GLN A 107 -18.17 -17.86 -6.48
N ASP A 108 -18.68 -19.01 -6.02
CA ASP A 108 -19.01 -19.26 -4.62
C ASP A 108 -17.75 -19.27 -3.74
N THR A 109 -16.66 -19.87 -4.24
CA THR A 109 -15.34 -19.81 -3.58
C THR A 109 -14.84 -18.38 -3.48
N PHE A 110 -14.90 -17.60 -4.56
CA PHE A 110 -14.50 -16.19 -4.54
C PHE A 110 -15.33 -15.37 -3.55
N LYS A 111 -16.66 -15.53 -3.56
CA LYS A 111 -17.56 -14.90 -2.59
C LYS A 111 -17.21 -15.28 -1.16
N ALA A 112 -16.95 -16.56 -0.90
CA ALA A 112 -16.51 -17.03 0.42
C ALA A 112 -15.15 -16.44 0.83
N CYS A 113 -14.23 -16.27 -0.12
CA CYS A 113 -12.94 -15.61 0.11
C CYS A 113 -13.14 -14.14 0.51
N VAL A 114 -13.93 -13.37 -0.25
CA VAL A 114 -14.24 -11.96 0.08
C VAL A 114 -14.92 -11.84 1.45
N ALA A 115 -15.76 -12.80 1.82
CA ALA A 115 -16.39 -12.83 3.14
C ALA A 115 -15.37 -12.97 4.29
N ARG A 116 -14.25 -13.66 4.05
CA ARG A 116 -13.22 -14.00 5.06
C ARG A 116 -12.04 -13.04 5.09
N LEU A 117 -11.92 -12.13 4.12
CA LEU A 117 -10.84 -11.14 4.09
C LEU A 117 -10.74 -10.41 5.43
N GLN A 118 -9.52 -10.36 5.95
CA GLN A 118 -9.15 -9.65 7.16
C GLN A 118 -8.66 -8.24 6.85
N SER A 119 -7.92 -8.04 5.76
CA SER A 119 -7.50 -6.70 5.32
C SER A 119 -7.78 -6.44 3.84
N VAL A 120 -8.15 -5.19 3.55
CA VAL A 120 -8.25 -4.65 2.19
C VAL A 120 -7.48 -3.34 2.14
N TRP A 121 -6.43 -3.31 1.33
CA TRP A 121 -5.57 -2.14 1.18
C TRP A 121 -5.77 -1.46 -0.18
N PHE A 122 -5.91 -0.14 -0.16
CA PHE A 122 -5.94 0.68 -1.37
C PHE A 122 -4.63 1.45 -1.50
N VAL A 123 -3.78 1.02 -2.43
CA VAL A 123 -2.40 1.49 -2.65
C VAL A 123 -2.38 2.67 -3.61
N HIS A 124 -2.04 3.83 -3.08
CA HIS A 124 -1.87 5.07 -3.83
C HIS A 124 -0.40 5.25 -4.19
N LEU A 125 -0.05 4.82 -5.41
CA LEU A 125 1.26 5.03 -5.97
C LEU A 125 1.34 6.44 -6.59
N LEU A 126 2.04 7.32 -5.90
CA LEU A 126 2.23 8.71 -6.29
C LEU A 126 3.25 8.84 -7.42
N SER A 127 3.13 9.89 -8.23
CA SER A 127 4.17 10.25 -9.20
C SER A 127 5.45 10.64 -8.48
N ARG A 128 6.60 10.51 -9.15
CA ARG A 128 7.89 10.96 -8.63
C ARG A 128 7.86 12.42 -8.14
N ASP A 129 7.21 13.26 -8.92
CA ASP A 129 7.09 14.70 -8.63
C ASP A 129 6.25 14.99 -7.39
N SER A 130 5.58 13.99 -6.79
CA SER A 130 4.82 14.16 -5.54
C SER A 130 5.72 14.36 -4.32
N ARG A 131 7.00 13.99 -4.40
CA ARG A 131 8.00 14.37 -3.39
C ARG A 131 8.53 15.78 -3.62
N ILE A 132 8.23 16.42 -4.75
CA ILE A 132 8.68 17.77 -5.07
C ILE A 132 7.57 18.75 -4.71
N SER A 133 7.84 19.63 -3.76
CA SER A 133 6.98 20.77 -3.45
C SER A 133 7.48 21.98 -4.22
N HIS A 134 6.63 22.53 -5.09
CA HIS A 134 6.99 23.71 -5.86
C HIS A 134 6.41 25.01 -5.28
N GLY A 135 5.98 25.00 -4.00
CA GLY A 135 5.53 26.18 -3.28
C GLY A 135 4.35 26.94 -3.92
N LEU A 136 4.16 28.19 -3.52
CA LEU A 136 3.06 29.08 -3.94
C LEU A 136 2.99 29.36 -5.45
N LEU A 137 4.09 29.17 -6.21
CA LEU A 137 4.21 29.58 -7.61
C LEU A 137 3.79 28.52 -8.61
N THR A 138 3.52 27.31 -8.15
CA THR A 138 2.94 26.28 -9.00
C THR A 138 1.55 25.94 -8.50
N SER A 139 0.74 25.36 -9.37
CA SER A 139 -0.54 24.79 -8.99
C SER A 139 -0.44 23.65 -7.96
N THR A 140 0.76 23.27 -7.49
CA THR A 140 0.96 22.36 -6.36
C THR A 140 0.81 23.14 -5.05
N ARG A 141 -0.17 22.75 -4.23
CA ARG A 141 -0.70 23.58 -3.12
C ARG A 141 0.00 23.38 -1.78
N ASN A 142 1.23 22.89 -1.75
CA ASN A 142 2.00 22.98 -0.51
C ASN A 142 2.44 24.45 -0.36
N ARG A 143 1.74 25.16 0.52
CA ARG A 143 1.77 26.64 0.62
C ARG A 143 3.00 27.17 1.37
N SER A 144 3.71 26.31 2.09
CA SER A 144 4.70 26.75 3.06
C SER A 144 6.13 26.70 2.53
N ILE A 145 6.51 25.71 1.71
CA ILE A 145 7.93 25.48 1.36
C ILE A 145 8.10 25.00 -0.09
N MET A 146 8.93 25.69 -0.88
CA MET A 146 9.56 25.12 -2.08
C MET A 146 10.63 24.13 -1.59
N GLY A 147 10.48 22.84 -1.85
CA GLY A 147 11.36 21.86 -1.22
C GLY A 147 11.08 20.42 -1.63
N TYR A 148 11.73 19.48 -0.94
CA TYR A 148 11.71 18.07 -1.30
C TYR A 148 11.33 17.20 -0.09
N ASN A 149 10.18 16.53 -0.19
CA ASN A 149 9.64 15.69 0.85
C ASN A 149 10.22 14.27 0.77
N ARG A 150 11.34 14.06 1.47
CA ARG A 150 11.99 12.75 1.54
C ARG A 150 11.24 11.72 2.39
N SER A 151 10.34 12.16 3.24
CA SER A 151 9.62 11.30 4.17
C SER A 151 8.64 10.35 3.48
N ILE A 152 8.11 10.73 2.30
CA ILE A 152 7.26 9.85 1.49
C ILE A 152 8.06 8.59 1.11
N PRO A 153 7.62 7.39 1.52
CA PRO A 153 8.32 6.16 1.17
C PRO A 153 8.31 5.89 -0.33
N ILE A 154 9.34 5.20 -0.83
CA ILE A 154 9.44 4.73 -2.21
C ILE A 154 8.96 3.29 -2.27
N PHE A 155 7.97 2.99 -3.11
CA PHE A 155 7.46 1.63 -3.29
C PHE A 155 8.43 0.81 -4.16
N PRO A 156 9.12 -0.20 -3.60
CA PRO A 156 10.10 -1.00 -4.33
C PRO A 156 9.44 -2.18 -5.06
N HIS A 157 10.25 -2.96 -5.79
CA HIS A 157 9.88 -4.25 -6.38
C HIS A 157 10.18 -5.44 -5.43
N ALA A 158 10.59 -5.16 -4.20
CA ALA A 158 10.75 -6.17 -3.16
C ALA A 158 9.38 -6.76 -2.75
N VAL A 159 9.40 -8.02 -2.29
CA VAL A 159 8.19 -8.77 -1.93
C VAL A 159 8.00 -8.95 -0.42
N GLU A 160 9.09 -8.86 0.35
CA GLU A 160 9.04 -9.00 1.80
C GLU A 160 9.05 -7.64 2.46
N PHE A 161 8.11 -7.40 3.37
CA PHE A 161 8.06 -6.19 4.17
C PHE A 161 7.67 -6.48 5.62
N GLU A 162 7.98 -5.54 6.50
CA GLU A 162 7.55 -5.50 7.89
C GLU A 162 6.60 -4.32 8.10
N LEU A 163 5.51 -4.55 8.82
CA LEU A 163 4.55 -3.50 9.15
C LEU A 163 4.78 -3.01 10.58
N LEU A 164 5.06 -1.72 10.71
CA LEU A 164 5.19 -1.02 11.98
C LEU A 164 3.94 -0.17 12.25
N GLY A 165 3.54 -0.09 13.52
CA GLY A 165 2.31 0.59 13.94
C GLY A 165 2.31 2.10 13.67
N SER A 166 3.39 2.78 14.06
CA SER A 166 3.62 4.21 13.78
C SER A 166 4.98 4.37 13.12
N ASP A 167 5.06 5.28 12.15
CA ASP A 167 6.32 5.65 11.52
C ASP A 167 7.27 6.27 12.56
N PRO A 168 8.44 5.67 12.82
CA PRO A 168 9.38 6.18 13.81
C PRO A 168 10.21 7.37 13.31
N ARG A 169 10.12 7.71 12.02
CA ARG A 169 10.86 8.82 11.42
C ARG A 169 10.17 10.16 11.78
N PRO A 170 10.92 11.27 11.93
CA PRO A 170 10.36 12.58 12.25
C PRO A 170 9.72 13.22 11.01
N ILE A 171 8.53 12.74 10.64
CA ILE A 171 7.83 13.07 9.39
C ILE A 171 6.70 14.09 9.57
N GLU A 172 6.47 14.61 10.77
CA GLU A 172 5.29 15.39 11.11
C GLU A 172 5.14 16.63 10.21
N SER A 173 6.23 17.37 10.00
CA SER A 173 6.25 18.52 9.07
C SER A 173 6.06 18.10 7.61
N SER A 174 6.47 16.87 7.28
CA SER A 174 6.36 16.29 5.94
C SER A 174 4.96 15.74 5.61
N LEU A 175 4.07 15.66 6.59
CA LEU A 175 2.67 15.24 6.39
C LEU A 175 1.78 16.40 5.93
N GLU A 176 2.25 17.64 6.05
CA GLU A 176 1.52 18.80 5.58
C GLU A 176 1.38 18.78 4.06
N GLY A 177 0.16 19.02 3.59
CA GLY A 177 -0.13 19.37 2.21
C GLY A 177 0.23 18.35 1.13
N GLN A 178 0.03 17.08 1.44
CA GLN A 178 0.25 16.00 0.48
C GLN A 178 -0.84 15.94 -0.58
N THR A 179 -0.43 15.58 -1.80
CA THR A 179 -1.35 15.41 -2.93
C THR A 179 -1.49 13.92 -3.25
N VAL A 180 -2.72 13.43 -3.22
CA VAL A 180 -3.06 12.11 -3.73
C VAL A 180 -3.75 12.28 -5.07
N TRP A 181 -3.21 11.61 -6.10
CA TRP A 181 -3.82 11.61 -7.42
C TRP A 181 -5.09 10.76 -7.39
N GLN A 182 -6.19 11.30 -7.93
CA GLN A 182 -7.53 10.73 -7.90
C GLN A 182 -8.16 10.64 -6.50
N ASP A 183 -9.49 10.67 -6.43
CA ASP A 183 -10.22 10.59 -5.16
C ASP A 183 -10.15 9.18 -4.56
N PRO A 184 -9.49 8.99 -3.40
CA PRO A 184 -9.40 7.70 -2.72
C PRO A 184 -10.75 7.08 -2.37
N LYS A 185 -11.79 7.90 -2.24
CA LYS A 185 -13.17 7.44 -1.99
C LYS A 185 -13.69 6.57 -3.14
N THR A 186 -13.23 6.80 -4.37
CA THR A 186 -13.71 6.09 -5.55
C THR A 186 -13.43 4.58 -5.44
N ALA A 187 -12.22 4.20 -5.00
CA ALA A 187 -11.86 2.80 -4.82
C ALA A 187 -12.69 2.14 -3.71
N VAL A 188 -12.85 2.82 -2.57
CA VAL A 188 -13.69 2.37 -1.45
C VAL A 188 -15.15 2.18 -1.90
N GLN A 189 -15.71 3.14 -2.62
CA GLN A 189 -17.08 3.05 -3.14
C GLN A 189 -17.21 1.90 -4.15
N ALA A 190 -16.19 1.67 -4.99
CA ALA A 190 -16.19 0.55 -5.91
C ALA A 190 -16.15 -0.80 -5.18
N TRP A 191 -15.40 -0.89 -4.07
CA TRP A 191 -15.36 -2.05 -3.20
C TRP A 191 -16.73 -2.32 -2.55
N VAL A 192 -17.35 -1.30 -1.95
CA VAL A 192 -18.70 -1.41 -1.37
C VAL A 192 -19.74 -1.84 -2.41
N LYS A 193 -19.61 -1.36 -3.67
CA LYS A 193 -20.47 -1.79 -4.78
C LYS A 193 -20.25 -3.26 -5.14
N LEU A 194 -19.00 -3.74 -5.16
CA LEU A 194 -18.67 -5.16 -5.35
C LEU A 194 -19.28 -6.01 -4.23
N GLU A 195 -19.10 -5.61 -2.97
CA GLU A 195 -19.64 -6.35 -1.83
C GLU A 195 -21.17 -6.49 -1.92
N ARG A 196 -21.86 -5.40 -2.27
CA ARG A 196 -23.30 -5.42 -2.47
C ARG A 196 -23.73 -6.39 -3.57
N LYS A 197 -23.00 -6.42 -4.68
CA LYS A 197 -23.27 -7.36 -5.78
C LYS A 197 -23.08 -8.81 -5.37
N LEU A 198 -22.09 -9.09 -4.51
CA LEU A 198 -21.88 -10.42 -3.94
C LEU A 198 -22.94 -10.78 -2.88
N GLY A 199 -23.84 -9.87 -2.53
CA GLY A 199 -24.92 -10.07 -1.57
C GLY A 199 -24.52 -9.79 -0.12
N PHE A 200 -23.42 -9.08 0.12
CA PHE A 200 -23.06 -8.65 1.47
C PHE A 200 -23.93 -7.46 1.93
N PRO A 201 -24.35 -7.43 3.21
CA PRO A 201 -25.22 -6.39 3.72
C PRO A 201 -24.51 -5.03 3.78
N ASN A 202 -25.20 -3.98 3.29
CA ASN A 202 -24.71 -2.59 3.21
C ASN A 202 -24.47 -1.91 4.58
N LYS A 203 -24.97 -2.50 5.67
CA LYS A 203 -24.85 -1.99 7.04
C LYS A 203 -24.61 -3.17 7.97
N LYS A 204 -23.67 -3.04 8.90
CA LYS A 204 -23.71 -3.84 10.12
C LYS A 204 -25.10 -3.58 10.74
N ARG A 205 -26.01 -4.56 10.70
CA ARG A 205 -27.22 -4.49 11.53
C ARG A 205 -26.72 -4.24 12.95
N LYS A 206 -27.38 -3.39 13.73
CA LYS A 206 -27.06 -3.23 15.16
C LYS A 206 -27.02 -4.65 15.77
N GLY A 207 -25.85 -5.12 16.19
CA GLY A 207 -25.63 -6.47 16.72
C GLY A 207 -25.05 -7.54 15.76
N SER A 208 -24.92 -7.30 14.45
CA SER A 208 -24.26 -8.27 13.57
C SER A 208 -22.73 -8.17 13.72
N LYS A 209 -22.11 -9.21 14.30
CA LYS A 209 -20.66 -9.46 14.25
C LYS A 209 -20.25 -9.87 12.82
N GLY A 210 -20.49 -8.99 11.85
CA GLY A 210 -19.86 -9.14 10.55
C GLY A 210 -18.34 -9.08 10.73
N PRO A 211 -17.56 -9.79 9.88
CA PRO A 211 -16.11 -9.78 9.98
C PRO A 211 -15.63 -8.34 9.96
N SER A 212 -14.97 -7.93 11.05
CA SER A 212 -14.39 -6.60 11.17
C SER A 212 -13.11 -6.59 10.36
N ARG A 213 -13.24 -6.45 9.04
CA ARG A 213 -12.08 -6.32 8.16
C ARG A 213 -11.47 -4.94 8.32
N GLU A 214 -10.15 -4.91 8.38
CA GLU A 214 -9.38 -3.69 8.30
C GLU A 214 -9.41 -3.17 6.86
N ILE A 215 -9.71 -1.89 6.70
CA ILE A 215 -9.61 -1.22 5.41
C ILE A 215 -8.66 -0.04 5.60
N SER A 216 -7.61 -0.02 4.79
CA SER A 216 -6.52 0.95 4.92
C SER A 216 -6.14 1.50 3.55
N HIS A 217 -5.59 2.69 3.57
CA HIS A 217 -5.01 3.34 2.41
C HIS A 217 -3.49 3.32 2.54
N LEU A 218 -2.80 2.79 1.53
CA LEU A 218 -1.34 2.85 1.49
C LEU A 218 -0.92 4.02 0.63
N LEU A 219 0.12 4.75 1.03
CA LEU A 219 0.65 5.88 0.27
C LEU A 219 2.15 5.71 0.10
N ALA A 220 2.62 5.73 -1.13
CA ALA A 220 4.04 5.67 -1.47
C ALA A 220 4.29 6.32 -2.82
N MET A 221 5.52 6.77 -3.06
CA MET A 221 5.97 7.13 -4.40
C MET A 221 6.20 5.88 -5.23
N ALA A 222 5.70 5.86 -6.48
CA ALA A 222 6.06 4.82 -7.42
C ALA A 222 7.54 4.94 -7.80
N ALA A 223 8.34 3.88 -7.61
CA ALA A 223 9.70 3.83 -8.16
C ALA A 223 9.72 4.00 -9.69
N ARG A 224 8.66 3.54 -10.37
CA ARG A 224 8.50 3.64 -11.83
C ARG A 224 7.37 4.61 -12.17
N ASN A 225 7.69 5.72 -12.86
CA ASN A 225 6.66 6.60 -13.39
C ASN A 225 6.11 6.02 -14.70
N GLY A 226 4.86 5.57 -14.71
CA GLY A 226 4.21 5.01 -15.91
C GLY A 226 4.02 6.01 -17.06
N TYR A 227 4.22 7.32 -16.80
CA TYR A 227 3.98 8.39 -17.76
C TYR A 227 5.25 8.89 -18.47
N THR A 228 6.44 8.60 -17.94
CA THR A 228 7.69 8.99 -18.59
C THR A 228 8.44 7.75 -19.06
N ARG A 229 8.72 7.65 -20.37
CA ARG A 229 9.56 6.59 -20.98
C ARG A 229 11.02 6.58 -20.46
N ARG A 230 11.34 7.40 -19.45
CA ARG A 230 12.70 7.71 -18.98
C ARG A 230 13.01 7.24 -17.55
N ALA A 231 12.14 6.47 -16.89
CA ALA A 231 12.46 5.91 -15.57
C ALA A 231 12.88 4.43 -15.71
N PRO A 232 14.20 4.11 -15.73
CA PRO A 232 14.69 2.74 -15.83
C PRO A 232 14.90 2.04 -14.47
N PHE A 233 14.66 2.71 -13.34
CA PHE A 233 15.10 2.19 -12.05
C PHE A 233 13.99 1.42 -11.32
N GLU A 234 14.21 0.11 -11.19
CA GLU A 234 13.49 -0.73 -10.23
C GLU A 234 14.26 -0.68 -8.92
N VAL A 235 13.64 -0.14 -7.86
CA VAL A 235 14.22 -0.21 -6.51
C VAL A 235 14.02 -1.64 -6.01
N ASN A 236 15.09 -2.43 -5.96
CA ASN A 236 15.09 -3.83 -5.54
C ASN A 236 16.30 -4.22 -4.68
N SER A 237 17.18 -3.25 -4.40
CA SER A 237 18.38 -3.37 -3.59
C SER A 237 18.74 -2.00 -3.02
N GLU A 238 19.57 -1.97 -1.96
CA GLU A 238 20.09 -0.73 -1.38
C GLU A 238 20.77 0.15 -2.44
N GLN A 239 21.59 -0.43 -3.30
CA GLN A 239 22.25 0.31 -4.39
C GLN A 239 21.24 0.99 -5.31
N THR A 240 20.20 0.28 -5.76
CA THR A 240 19.17 0.87 -6.64
C THR A 240 18.31 1.92 -5.93
N MET A 241 18.20 1.85 -4.60
CA MET A 241 17.56 2.89 -3.80
C MET A 241 18.43 4.15 -3.78
N ASP A 242 19.72 4.01 -3.53
CA ASP A 242 20.68 5.12 -3.54
C ASP A 242 20.75 5.79 -4.92
N ASP A 243 20.78 5.00 -5.99
CA ASP A 243 20.73 5.51 -7.37
C ASP A 243 19.43 6.29 -7.64
N CYS A 244 18.29 5.81 -7.12
CA CYS A 244 17.01 6.49 -7.25
C CYS A 244 17.02 7.85 -6.54
N LEU A 245 17.52 7.89 -5.30
CA LEU A 245 17.64 9.10 -4.50
C LEU A 245 18.62 10.11 -5.12
N GLN A 246 19.76 9.64 -5.65
CA GLN A 246 20.73 10.49 -6.33
C GLN A 246 20.14 11.10 -7.60
N LEU A 247 19.41 10.32 -8.40
CA LEU A 247 18.73 10.85 -9.58
C LEU A 247 17.66 11.90 -9.20
N GLU A 248 16.98 11.73 -8.06
CA GLU A 248 15.99 12.71 -7.57
C GLU A 248 16.67 14.01 -7.20
N LEU A 249 17.78 13.94 -6.47
CA LEU A 249 18.66 15.07 -6.19
C LEU A 249 19.12 15.79 -7.45
N ASP A 250 19.60 15.06 -8.45
CA ASP A 250 20.08 15.64 -9.71
C ASP A 250 18.93 16.31 -10.48
N THR A 251 17.73 15.72 -10.46
CA THR A 251 16.53 16.29 -11.07
C THR A 251 16.12 17.60 -10.37
N LEU A 252 16.16 17.63 -9.04
CA LEU A 252 15.88 18.84 -8.26
C LEU A 252 16.90 19.93 -8.53
N LYS A 253 18.19 19.60 -8.56
CA LYS A 253 19.26 20.54 -8.89
C LYS A 253 19.03 21.13 -10.29
N SER A 254 18.79 20.30 -11.28
CA SER A 254 18.53 20.79 -12.64
C SER A 254 17.25 21.65 -12.72
N TYR A 255 16.16 21.25 -12.05
CA TYR A 255 14.92 22.01 -12.10
C TYR A 255 15.02 23.35 -11.34
N PHE A 256 15.55 23.33 -10.12
CA PHE A 256 15.53 24.48 -9.22
C PHE A 256 16.77 25.35 -9.31
N ILE A 257 17.97 24.80 -9.49
CA ILE A 257 19.21 25.60 -9.59
C ILE A 257 19.34 26.14 -11.01
N ASP A 258 19.23 25.28 -12.02
CA ASP A 258 19.45 25.68 -13.41
C ASP A 258 18.23 26.37 -14.02
N GLY A 259 17.02 26.03 -13.57
CA GLY A 259 15.76 26.57 -14.10
C GLY A 259 15.19 27.75 -13.32
N VAL A 260 14.84 27.56 -12.05
CA VAL A 260 14.14 28.56 -11.23
C VAL A 260 15.10 29.53 -10.52
N GLY A 261 16.29 29.07 -10.14
CA GLY A 261 17.29 29.80 -9.38
C GLY A 261 17.89 30.97 -10.13
N SER A 262 17.87 30.95 -11.47
CA SER A 262 18.24 32.11 -12.30
C SER A 262 17.18 33.23 -12.26
N LEU A 263 15.93 32.93 -11.88
CA LEU A 263 14.82 33.88 -11.87
C LEU A 263 14.45 34.34 -10.45
N TRP A 264 14.59 33.48 -9.42
CA TRP A 264 14.15 33.79 -8.04
C TRP A 264 15.05 33.16 -6.95
N PRO A 265 16.34 33.53 -6.85
CA PRO A 265 17.32 32.86 -5.97
C PRO A 265 17.01 32.96 -4.47
N HIS A 266 16.19 33.92 -4.05
CA HIS A 266 15.79 34.13 -2.64
C HIS A 266 14.62 33.25 -2.19
N LEU A 267 13.87 32.64 -3.12
CA LEU A 267 12.78 31.71 -2.80
C LEU A 267 13.28 30.26 -2.67
N TYR A 268 14.51 30.00 -3.11
CA TYR A 268 15.18 28.73 -2.89
C TYR A 268 15.72 28.71 -1.46
N HIS A 269 14.96 28.10 -0.55
CA HIS A 269 15.43 27.90 0.82
C HIS A 269 16.57 26.88 0.82
N GLN A 270 17.69 27.27 1.44
CA GLN A 270 18.94 26.54 1.65
C GLN A 270 18.77 25.24 2.48
N GLU A 271 17.55 24.83 2.83
CA GLU A 271 17.26 23.58 3.56
C GLU A 271 17.62 22.32 2.77
N VAL A 272 17.75 22.41 1.43
CA VAL A 272 18.25 21.31 0.59
C VAL A 272 19.68 20.88 0.98
N GLU A 273 20.44 21.72 1.69
CA GLU A 273 21.83 21.48 2.09
C GLU A 273 22.00 21.01 3.55
N GLU A 274 20.99 21.11 4.43
CA GLU A 274 21.16 20.78 5.86
C GLU A 274 21.03 19.27 6.16
N GLY A 275 21.94 18.47 5.59
CA GLY A 275 22.71 17.39 6.22
C GLY A 275 22.06 16.29 7.07
N LYS A 276 20.74 16.27 7.30
CA LYS A 276 20.03 15.27 8.15
C LYS A 276 19.02 14.43 7.38
N GLU A 277 18.87 14.67 6.08
CA GLU A 277 17.75 14.15 5.29
C GLU A 277 17.99 12.79 4.59
N TYR A 278 19.13 12.13 4.80
CA TYR A 278 19.31 10.74 4.34
C TYR A 278 18.53 9.74 5.20
N LEU A 279 18.19 10.11 6.45
CA LEU A 279 17.46 9.26 7.40
C LEU A 279 15.94 9.24 7.17
N LEU A 280 15.44 10.04 6.23
CA LEU A 280 14.00 10.19 5.99
C LEU A 280 13.48 9.34 4.84
N SER A 281 14.33 8.89 3.90
CA SER A 281 13.85 8.03 2.81
C SER A 281 13.75 6.59 3.27
N ALA A 282 12.70 5.89 2.84
CA ALA A 282 12.53 4.47 3.13
C ALA A 282 11.95 3.75 1.91
N ALA A 283 12.39 2.51 1.70
CA ALA A 283 11.73 1.59 0.79
C ALA A 283 10.49 1.03 1.48
N GLY A 284 9.31 1.52 1.11
CA GLY A 284 8.13 1.31 1.94
C GLY A 284 6.84 1.92 1.44
N PHE A 285 5.88 2.00 2.35
CA PHE A 285 4.63 2.73 2.19
C PHE A 285 4.10 3.18 3.56
N TRP A 286 3.41 4.32 3.59
CA TRP A 286 2.62 4.72 4.75
C TRP A 286 1.28 4.00 4.77
N VAL A 287 0.78 3.68 5.96
CA VAL A 287 -0.53 3.06 6.19
C VAL A 287 -1.43 4.03 6.92
N PHE A 288 -2.54 4.39 6.28
CA PHE A 288 -3.56 5.26 6.83
C PHE A 288 -4.87 4.50 7.04
N PRO A 289 -5.59 4.73 8.14
CA PRO A 289 -6.91 4.12 8.34
C PRO A 289 -7.92 4.63 7.30
N LEU A 290 -8.97 3.85 7.01
CA LEU A 290 -10.07 4.24 6.10
C LEU A 290 -10.65 5.64 6.40
N GLY A 291 -10.65 6.04 7.67
CA GLY A 291 -11.19 7.33 8.11
C GLY A 291 -10.44 8.56 7.60
N THR A 292 -9.19 8.41 7.18
CA THR A 292 -8.29 9.51 6.84
C THR A 292 -8.83 10.40 5.72
N PHE A 293 -9.47 9.81 4.71
CA PHE A 293 -9.98 10.55 3.54
C PHE A 293 -11.46 10.94 3.66
N LYS A 294 -12.08 10.92 4.85
CA LYS A 294 -13.49 11.30 5.01
C LYS A 294 -13.72 12.77 4.62
N THR A 295 -12.90 13.67 5.16
CA THR A 295 -12.87 15.09 4.81
C THR A 295 -11.83 15.30 3.73
N VAL A 296 -12.27 15.63 2.52
CA VAL A 296 -11.38 16.04 1.43
C VAL A 296 -11.57 17.53 1.26
N ASP A 297 -10.51 18.31 1.43
CA ASP A 297 -10.60 19.75 1.61
C ASP A 297 -10.89 20.51 0.32
N LYS A 298 -10.60 19.91 -0.85
CA LYS A 298 -11.02 20.32 -2.21
C LYS A 298 -10.60 19.25 -3.22
N SER A 299 -11.49 18.83 -4.12
CA SER A 299 -11.14 18.07 -5.32
C SER A 299 -10.96 19.03 -6.50
N LEU A 300 -9.80 19.02 -7.14
CA LEU A 300 -9.72 19.36 -8.56
C LEU A 300 -10.04 18.07 -9.34
N GLU A 301 -10.51 18.18 -10.58
CA GLU A 301 -11.05 17.04 -11.37
C GLU A 301 -10.14 15.79 -11.41
N THR A 302 -8.84 15.93 -11.13
CA THR A 302 -7.84 14.85 -11.21
C THR A 302 -6.99 14.64 -9.96
N ALA A 303 -7.04 15.54 -8.96
CA ALA A 303 -6.17 15.49 -7.79
C ALA A 303 -6.89 15.90 -6.50
N VAL A 304 -6.62 15.16 -5.43
CA VAL A 304 -7.11 15.42 -4.08
C VAL A 304 -5.95 15.90 -3.22
N TYR A 305 -6.09 17.13 -2.73
CA TYR A 305 -5.21 17.66 -1.70
C TYR A 305 -5.71 17.20 -0.33
N LYS A 306 -4.79 16.70 0.48
CA LYS A 306 -5.08 16.31 1.85
C LYS A 306 -3.95 16.74 2.77
N ASP A 307 -4.30 17.52 3.78
CA ASP A 307 -3.42 17.74 4.91
C ASP A 307 -3.48 16.52 5.85
N PHE A 308 -2.34 15.87 6.06
CA PHE A 308 -2.18 14.75 6.99
C PHE A 308 -1.53 15.19 8.30
N SER A 309 -1.33 16.49 8.53
CA SER A 309 -0.78 17.02 9.77
C SER A 309 -1.57 16.53 10.99
N GLY A 310 -0.85 16.17 12.05
CA GLY A 310 -1.42 15.61 13.28
C GLY A 310 -1.83 14.13 13.18
N LEU A 311 -1.62 13.47 12.04
CA LEU A 311 -1.72 12.02 11.93
C LEU A 311 -0.36 11.37 12.22
N GLN A 312 -0.42 10.10 12.64
CA GLN A 312 0.75 9.23 12.77
C GLN A 312 0.48 7.96 11.94
N PRO A 313 0.83 7.95 10.65
CA PRO A 313 0.63 6.76 9.83
C PRO A 313 1.49 5.60 10.35
N GLY A 314 1.03 4.38 10.11
CA GLY A 314 1.91 3.21 10.17
C GLY A 314 2.88 3.22 8.98
N ILE A 315 3.89 2.36 9.02
CA ILE A 315 4.83 2.22 7.91
C ILE A 315 5.08 0.75 7.61
N GLY A 316 4.93 0.37 6.34
CA GLY A 316 5.45 -0.86 5.79
C GLY A 316 6.84 -0.62 5.25
N LEU A 317 7.84 -1.38 5.71
CA LEU A 317 9.24 -1.29 5.27
C LEU A 317 9.63 -2.57 4.54
N PHE A 318 10.07 -2.45 3.29
CA PHE A 318 10.54 -3.59 2.52
C PHE A 318 11.99 -3.93 2.85
N LYS A 319 12.31 -5.22 2.71
CA LYS A 319 13.68 -5.71 2.71
C LYS A 319 14.25 -5.58 1.31
N LEU A 320 15.23 -4.69 1.14
CA LEU A 320 16.01 -4.52 -0.07
C LEU A 320 17.25 -5.43 -0.06
#